data_AF-A0A955YAU0-F1
#
_entry.id   AF-A0A955YAU0-F1
#
_cell.length_a   1.000
_cell.length_b   1.000
_cell.length_c   1.000
_cell.angle_alpha   90.00
_cell.angle_beta   90.00
_cell.angle_gamma   90.00
#
_symmetry.space_group_name_H-M   'P 1'
#
loop_
_entity.id
_entity.type
_entity.pdbx_description
1 polymer ?
#
loop_
_entity_poly.entity_id
_entity_poly.type
_entity_poly.pdbx_seq_one_letter_code
_entity_poly.pdbx_strand_id
1 'polypeptide(L)'
;MDAALERLRDPESGALADLARLLVEETTATPLKAIVHPRWVASQLATALEAFSRGDLARSFVAARLEKGIGEWRTHEELARDWFPAEVDGPLREVLQHPWAPDSGITLRILDQPAMRNLVAEVLTTMLVRFRKRMSQLDGGLLKNIGGRAAKRSRSLFGGVADLADTVVGVVKEEVEHGLDERVKEFVAGATRDALKGIADHIADPAHADAFAELRVGVLDVLLDTPVGDLVAEADKARPLEIFDVVVAAIRNTVHDPEFVATTEARVAAVLDETGDGTLAAWLEEVGLLEVWTDTTTDFIAQRLQAVVATPGFEAWWTDLHSTR
;
A
#
# COMPACT_ATOMS: atom_id res chain seq x y z
N MET A 1 -43.01 -34.88 -24.11
CA MET A 1 -42.21 -33.75 -23.59
C MET A 1 -42.27 -32.65 -24.63
N ASP A 2 -42.33 -31.40 -24.22
CA ASP A 2 -42.40 -30.25 -25.13
C ASP A 2 -41.08 -30.15 -25.91
N ALA A 3 -41.14 -30.15 -27.25
CA ALA A 3 -39.95 -30.16 -28.12
C ALA A 3 -39.05 -28.92 -27.88
N ALA A 4 -39.64 -27.82 -27.40
CA ALA A 4 -38.89 -26.63 -27.02
C ALA A 4 -38.05 -26.85 -25.74
N LEU A 5 -38.58 -27.57 -24.74
CA LEU A 5 -37.85 -27.89 -23.51
C LEU A 5 -36.72 -28.89 -23.77
N GLU A 6 -36.95 -29.89 -24.64
CA GLU A 6 -35.89 -30.80 -25.08
C GLU A 6 -34.75 -30.05 -25.77
N ARG A 7 -35.08 -29.09 -26.65
CA ARG A 7 -34.09 -28.24 -27.30
C ARG A 7 -33.30 -27.38 -26.31
N LEU A 8 -33.94 -26.79 -25.29
CA LEU A 8 -33.22 -26.02 -24.26
C LEU A 8 -32.33 -26.89 -23.37
N ARG A 9 -32.63 -28.19 -23.23
CA ARG A 9 -31.83 -29.14 -22.44
C ARG A 9 -30.66 -29.70 -23.22
N ASP A 10 -30.78 -29.79 -24.55
CA ASP A 10 -29.76 -30.32 -25.43
C ASP A 10 -28.57 -29.34 -25.56
N PRO A 11 -27.38 -29.70 -25.03
CA PRO A 11 -26.18 -28.86 -25.14
C PRO A 11 -25.73 -28.65 -26.59
N GLU A 12 -26.05 -29.58 -27.50
CA GLU A 12 -25.64 -29.50 -28.91
C GLU A 12 -26.54 -28.56 -29.72
N SER A 13 -27.69 -28.16 -29.17
CA SER A 13 -28.65 -27.31 -29.87
C SER A 13 -28.22 -25.85 -30.04
N GLY A 14 -27.25 -25.39 -29.23
CA GLY A 14 -26.82 -23.99 -29.15
C GLY A 14 -27.86 -23.02 -28.57
N ALA A 15 -29.08 -23.45 -28.26
CA ALA A 15 -30.19 -22.54 -27.94
C ALA A 15 -29.95 -21.67 -26.69
N LEU A 16 -29.31 -22.22 -25.65
CA LEU A 16 -28.95 -21.46 -24.45
C LEU A 16 -27.76 -20.54 -24.66
N ALA A 17 -26.85 -20.88 -25.57
CA ALA A 17 -25.74 -20.00 -25.95
C ALA A 17 -26.27 -18.80 -26.74
N ASP A 18 -27.21 -19.01 -27.67
CA ASP A 18 -27.86 -17.92 -28.40
C ASP A 18 -28.66 -16.99 -27.46
N LEU A 19 -29.40 -17.57 -26.49
CA LEU A 19 -30.12 -16.79 -25.49
C LEU A 19 -29.18 -16.01 -24.57
N ALA A 20 -28.09 -16.63 -24.13
CA ALA A 20 -27.06 -15.97 -23.34
C ALA A 20 -26.42 -14.81 -24.11
N ARG A 21 -26.11 -15.02 -25.39
CA ARG A 21 -25.55 -14.01 -26.27
C ARG A 21 -26.49 -12.81 -26.43
N LEU A 22 -27.76 -13.07 -26.73
CA LEU A 22 -28.78 -12.01 -26.82
C LEU A 22 -28.89 -11.22 -25.51
N LEU A 23 -28.84 -11.89 -24.36
CA LEU A 23 -28.86 -11.23 -23.06
C LEU A 23 -27.62 -10.35 -22.85
N VAL A 24 -26.42 -10.84 -23.20
CA VAL A 24 -25.17 -10.09 -23.08
C VAL A 24 -25.14 -8.89 -24.03
N GLU A 25 -25.55 -9.07 -25.28
CA GLU A 25 -25.63 -8.01 -26.28
C GLU A 25 -26.62 -6.93 -25.85
N GLU A 26 -27.83 -7.30 -25.43
CA GLU A 26 -28.83 -6.35 -24.94
C GLU A 26 -28.35 -5.61 -23.68
N THR A 27 -27.75 -6.34 -22.73
CA THR A 27 -27.24 -5.75 -21.48
C THR A 27 -26.09 -4.78 -21.76
N THR A 28 -25.18 -5.13 -22.67
CA THR A 28 -24.02 -4.27 -22.97
C THR A 28 -24.39 -3.09 -23.86
N ALA A 29 -25.41 -3.22 -24.71
CA ALA A 29 -25.94 -2.14 -25.54
C ALA A 29 -26.85 -1.17 -24.78
N THR A 30 -27.38 -1.58 -23.63
CA THR A 30 -28.24 -0.70 -22.81
C THR A 30 -27.37 0.37 -22.11
N PRO A 31 -27.80 1.65 -22.09
CA PRO A 31 -27.09 2.69 -21.35
C PRO A 31 -26.95 2.33 -19.87
N LEU A 32 -25.76 2.52 -19.29
CA LEU A 32 -25.48 2.10 -17.92
C LEU A 32 -26.46 2.69 -16.90
N LYS A 33 -26.92 3.93 -17.13
CA LYS A 33 -27.93 4.61 -16.30
C LYS A 33 -29.30 3.93 -16.28
N ALA A 34 -29.64 3.16 -17.33
CA ALA A 34 -30.90 2.43 -17.41
C ALA A 34 -30.85 1.07 -16.69
N ILE A 35 -29.65 0.50 -16.50
CA ILE A 35 -29.44 -0.81 -15.86
C ILE A 35 -29.12 -0.62 -14.37
N VAL A 36 -28.30 0.38 -14.07
CA VAL A 36 -27.72 0.56 -12.74
C VAL A 36 -28.56 1.57 -11.95
N HIS A 37 -29.27 1.09 -10.94
CA HIS A 37 -29.91 1.95 -9.96
C HIS A 37 -28.94 2.28 -8.81
N PRO A 38 -28.47 3.54 -8.67
CA PRO A 38 -27.40 3.90 -7.72
C PRO A 38 -27.71 3.49 -6.28
N ARG A 39 -28.95 3.73 -5.85
CA ARG A 39 -29.41 3.35 -4.51
C ARG A 39 -29.41 1.85 -4.29
N TRP A 40 -29.79 1.06 -5.29
CA TRP A 40 -29.77 -0.39 -5.19
C TRP A 40 -28.35 -0.91 -5.06
N VAL A 41 -27.41 -0.41 -5.88
CA VAL A 41 -25.98 -0.75 -5.78
C VAL A 41 -25.41 -0.39 -4.42
N ALA A 42 -25.65 0.83 -3.94
CA ALA A 42 -25.21 1.27 -2.62
C ALA A 42 -25.75 0.36 -1.50
N SER A 43 -27.02 -0.05 -1.60
CA SER A 43 -27.64 -0.94 -0.62
C SER A 43 -27.06 -2.35 -0.66
N GLN A 44 -26.84 -2.91 -1.86
CA GLN A 44 -26.21 -4.23 -2.03
C GLN A 44 -24.77 -4.22 -1.51
N LEU A 45 -24.01 -3.15 -1.77
CA LEU A 45 -22.65 -2.99 -1.27
C LEU A 45 -22.64 -2.93 0.27
N ALA A 46 -23.55 -2.16 0.87
CA ALA A 46 -23.71 -2.11 2.32
C ALA A 46 -24.00 -3.49 2.91
N THR A 47 -24.98 -4.21 2.35
CA THR A 47 -25.33 -5.58 2.80
C THR A 47 -24.16 -6.55 2.63
N ALA A 48 -23.46 -6.51 1.50
CA ALA A 48 -22.33 -7.39 1.24
C ALA A 48 -21.17 -7.12 2.21
N LEU A 49 -20.83 -5.85 2.45
CA LEU A 49 -19.76 -5.46 3.38
C LEU A 49 -20.15 -5.73 4.85
N GLU A 50 -21.41 -5.57 5.21
CA GLU A 50 -21.94 -5.93 6.54
C GLU A 50 -21.87 -7.44 6.77
N ALA A 51 -22.31 -8.24 5.78
CA ALA A 51 -22.22 -9.70 5.85
C ALA A 51 -20.76 -10.18 5.93
N PHE A 52 -19.89 -9.59 5.10
CA PHE A 52 -18.46 -9.89 5.10
C PHE A 52 -17.81 -9.56 6.45
N SER A 53 -18.11 -8.38 7.02
CA SER A 53 -17.48 -7.90 8.24
C SER A 53 -18.01 -8.52 9.54
N ARG A 54 -19.19 -9.15 9.50
CA ARG A 54 -19.75 -9.90 10.64
C ARG A 54 -19.30 -11.35 10.72
N GLY A 55 -18.84 -11.92 9.62
CA GLY A 55 -18.59 -13.35 9.53
C GLY A 55 -17.21 -13.75 10.07
N ASP A 56 -17.19 -14.60 11.10
CA ASP A 56 -15.99 -15.39 11.46
C ASP A 56 -15.49 -16.25 10.27
N LEU A 57 -16.38 -16.54 9.31
CA LEU A 57 -16.08 -17.22 8.05
C LEU A 57 -15.11 -16.44 7.17
N ALA A 58 -15.23 -15.12 7.07
CA ALA A 58 -14.32 -14.30 6.26
C ALA A 58 -12.91 -14.36 6.87
N ARG A 59 -12.83 -14.23 8.19
CA ARG A 59 -11.57 -14.31 8.92
C ARG A 59 -10.94 -15.69 8.84
N SER A 60 -11.71 -16.77 9.02
CA SER A 60 -11.17 -18.14 8.95
C SER A 60 -10.75 -18.52 7.53
N PHE A 61 -11.49 -18.06 6.51
CA PHE A 61 -11.12 -18.22 5.10
C PHE A 61 -9.80 -17.51 4.80
N VAL A 62 -9.65 -16.24 5.20
CA VAL A 62 -8.41 -15.47 5.00
C VAL A 62 -7.26 -16.08 5.79
N ALA A 63 -7.48 -16.48 7.04
CA ALA A 63 -6.46 -17.14 7.85
C ALA A 63 -5.96 -18.44 7.19
N ALA A 64 -6.87 -19.30 6.74
CA ALA A 64 -6.51 -20.53 6.04
C ALA A 64 -5.77 -20.24 4.72
N ARG A 65 -6.17 -19.21 3.97
CA ARG A 65 -5.52 -18.83 2.72
C ARG A 65 -4.13 -18.24 2.94
N LEU A 66 -3.95 -17.44 4.00
CA LEU A 66 -2.67 -16.88 4.41
C LEU A 66 -1.74 -17.97 4.92
N GLU A 67 -2.20 -18.86 5.80
CA GLU A 67 -1.40 -19.97 6.32
C GLU A 67 -0.94 -20.89 5.18
N LYS A 68 -1.86 -21.26 4.29
CA LYS A 68 -1.53 -22.06 3.10
C LYS A 68 -0.53 -21.33 2.20
N GLY A 69 -0.79 -20.05 1.88
CA GLY A 69 0.09 -19.27 1.01
C GLY A 69 1.47 -19.05 1.62
N ILE A 70 1.57 -18.64 2.87
CA ILE A 70 2.84 -18.47 3.56
C ILE A 70 3.59 -19.80 3.64
N GLY A 71 2.90 -20.90 3.98
CA GLY A 71 3.50 -22.23 4.04
C GLY A 71 4.07 -22.70 2.69
N GLU A 72 3.31 -22.52 1.61
CA GLU A 72 3.75 -22.86 0.25
C GLU A 72 4.95 -22.02 -0.19
N TRP A 73 4.88 -20.70 -0.02
CA TRP A 73 5.85 -19.78 -0.61
C TRP A 73 7.14 -19.65 0.22
N ARG A 74 7.10 -19.94 1.52
CA ARG A 74 8.28 -19.85 2.41
C ARG A 74 9.41 -20.81 2.02
N THR A 75 9.11 -21.90 1.34
CA THR A 75 10.13 -22.87 0.89
C THR A 75 10.67 -22.58 -0.51
N HIS A 76 10.22 -21.50 -1.17
CA HIS A 76 10.68 -21.15 -2.51
C HIS A 76 12.02 -20.40 -2.43
N GLU A 77 13.06 -21.03 -2.99
CA GLU A 77 14.41 -20.46 -3.11
C GLU A 77 14.60 -19.65 -4.41
N GLU A 78 13.64 -19.73 -5.33
CA GLU A 78 13.61 -18.94 -6.56
C GLU A 78 13.54 -17.44 -6.26
N LEU A 79 14.10 -16.63 -7.15
CA LEU A 79 14.13 -15.18 -6.98
C LEU A 79 12.76 -14.59 -7.32
N ALA A 80 12.40 -13.48 -6.70
CA ALA A 80 11.14 -12.81 -7.01
C ALA A 80 11.02 -12.40 -8.49
N ARG A 81 12.14 -12.13 -9.17
CA ARG A 81 12.14 -11.89 -10.63
C ARG A 81 11.69 -13.07 -11.47
N ASP A 82 11.87 -14.30 -11.00
CA ASP A 82 11.47 -15.49 -11.77
C ASP A 82 9.94 -15.63 -11.82
N TRP A 83 9.25 -14.96 -10.89
CA TRP A 83 7.79 -14.88 -10.78
C TRP A 83 7.22 -13.58 -11.35
N PHE A 84 8.08 -12.62 -11.71
CA PHE A 84 7.67 -11.32 -12.19
C PHE A 84 7.50 -11.37 -13.72
N PRO A 85 6.31 -11.07 -14.28
CA PRO A 85 6.11 -11.10 -15.72
C PRO A 85 7.11 -10.15 -16.43
N ALA A 86 7.81 -10.66 -17.43
CA ALA A 86 8.82 -9.90 -18.17
C ALA A 86 8.22 -8.64 -18.84
N GLU A 87 6.93 -8.70 -19.18
CA GLU A 87 6.14 -7.62 -19.76
C GLU A 87 5.93 -6.45 -18.79
N VAL A 88 6.05 -6.69 -17.48
CA VAL A 88 5.84 -5.66 -16.45
C VAL A 88 7.17 -5.02 -16.01
N ASP A 89 8.29 -5.75 -16.09
CA ASP A 89 9.60 -5.26 -15.61
C ASP A 89 10.03 -3.97 -16.32
N GLY A 90 9.93 -3.93 -17.66
CA GLY A 90 10.26 -2.75 -18.46
C GLY A 90 9.44 -1.50 -18.08
N PRO A 91 8.09 -1.56 -18.19
CA PRO A 91 7.22 -0.45 -17.81
C PRO A 91 7.36 -0.02 -16.34
N LEU A 92 7.52 -0.97 -15.41
CA LEU A 92 7.71 -0.65 -14.00
C LEU A 92 9.02 0.10 -13.78
N ARG A 93 10.11 -0.33 -14.41
CA ARG A 93 11.39 0.37 -14.37
C ARG A 93 11.29 1.76 -14.96
N GLU A 94 10.60 1.93 -16.09
CA GLU A 94 10.39 3.24 -16.71
C GLU A 94 9.69 4.21 -15.74
N VAL A 95 8.64 3.75 -15.05
CA VAL A 95 7.93 4.57 -14.05
C VAL A 95 8.84 4.91 -12.86
N LEU A 96 9.60 3.95 -12.34
CA LEU A 96 10.48 4.18 -11.18
C LEU A 96 11.70 5.06 -11.51
N GLN A 97 12.20 4.95 -12.74
CA GLN A 97 13.28 5.77 -13.30
C GLN A 97 12.85 7.20 -13.58
N HIS A 98 11.55 7.49 -13.62
CA HIS A 98 11.07 8.84 -13.86
C HIS A 98 11.61 9.79 -12.76
N PRO A 99 12.41 10.82 -13.12
CA PRO A 99 12.90 11.78 -12.15
C PRO A 99 11.75 12.65 -11.68
N TRP A 100 11.45 12.57 -10.38
CA TRP A 100 10.48 13.44 -9.74
C TRP A 100 10.95 13.78 -8.33
N ALA A 101 10.57 14.98 -7.88
CA ALA A 101 10.83 15.46 -6.54
C ALA A 101 9.49 15.78 -5.84
N PRO A 102 9.22 15.23 -4.64
CA PRO A 102 8.03 15.56 -3.88
C PRO A 102 8.08 16.98 -3.32
N ASP A 103 6.92 17.49 -2.89
CA ASP A 103 6.86 18.71 -2.12
C ASP A 103 7.61 18.57 -0.77
N SER A 104 8.46 19.55 -0.44
CA SER A 104 9.23 19.54 0.82
C SER A 104 8.32 19.58 2.04
N GLY A 105 7.22 20.34 2.00
CA GLY A 105 6.27 20.42 3.11
C GLY A 105 5.59 19.08 3.41
N ILE A 106 5.16 18.37 2.37
CA ILE A 106 4.58 17.02 2.49
C ILE A 106 5.64 16.04 2.99
N THR A 107 6.84 16.05 2.39
CA THR A 107 7.94 15.16 2.78
C THR A 107 8.31 15.35 4.25
N LEU A 108 8.45 16.59 4.71
CA LEU A 108 8.73 16.89 6.11
C LEU A 108 7.62 16.36 7.00
N ARG A 109 6.34 16.56 6.68
CA ARG A 109 5.23 16.04 7.49
C ARG A 109 5.22 14.51 7.59
N ILE A 110 5.65 13.81 6.53
CA ILE A 110 5.80 12.34 6.53
C ILE A 110 6.98 11.92 7.41
N LEU A 111 8.10 12.64 7.35
CA LEU A 111 9.30 12.34 8.14
C LEU A 111 9.18 12.77 9.61
N ASP A 112 8.36 13.79 9.90
CA ASP A 112 8.28 14.44 11.22
C ASP A 112 7.44 13.65 12.24
N GLN A 113 7.48 12.32 12.15
CA GLN A 113 6.78 11.38 13.01
C GLN A 113 7.61 11.04 14.26
N PRO A 114 6.98 10.72 15.40
CA PRO A 114 7.70 10.42 16.65
C PRO A 114 8.78 9.34 16.51
N ALA A 115 8.51 8.27 15.75
CA ALA A 115 9.47 7.19 15.54
C ALA A 115 10.74 7.67 14.83
N MET A 116 10.60 8.51 13.81
CA MET A 116 11.73 9.05 13.04
C MET A 116 12.50 10.10 13.83
N ARG A 117 11.81 10.96 14.60
CA ARG A 117 12.47 11.87 15.54
C ARG A 117 13.33 11.12 16.55
N ASN A 118 12.78 10.04 17.13
CA ASN A 118 13.53 9.21 18.08
C ASN A 118 14.74 8.55 17.43
N LEU A 119 14.58 8.01 16.22
CA LEU A 119 15.68 7.41 15.47
C LEU A 119 16.82 8.41 15.21
N VAL A 120 16.49 9.59 14.68
CA VAL A 120 17.49 10.63 14.40
C VAL A 120 18.13 11.13 15.70
N ALA A 121 17.35 11.34 16.76
CA ALA A 121 17.87 11.73 18.06
C ALA A 121 18.85 10.69 18.63
N GLU A 122 18.54 9.41 18.51
CA GLU A 122 19.40 8.30 18.94
C GLU A 122 20.70 8.25 18.13
N VAL A 123 20.62 8.40 16.80
CA VAL A 123 21.78 8.47 15.91
C VAL A 123 22.69 9.65 16.29
N LEU A 124 22.11 10.85 16.45
CA LEU A 124 22.85 12.06 16.85
C LEU A 124 23.49 11.89 18.23
N THR A 125 22.75 11.36 19.20
CA THR A 125 23.27 11.06 20.55
C THR A 125 24.44 10.09 20.48
N THR A 126 24.31 9.00 19.71
CA THR A 126 25.36 8.01 19.52
C THR A 126 26.60 8.62 18.88
N MET A 127 26.43 9.49 17.87
CA MET A 127 27.53 10.20 17.23
C MET A 127 28.23 11.16 18.22
N LEU A 128 27.49 11.93 19.02
CA LEU A 128 28.03 12.82 20.04
C LEU A 128 28.81 12.06 21.12
N VAL A 129 28.29 10.94 21.60
CA VAL A 129 28.99 10.08 22.58
C VAL A 129 30.28 9.51 21.99
N ARG A 130 30.24 9.01 20.75
CA ARG A 130 31.44 8.52 20.05
C ARG A 130 32.47 9.64 19.85
N PHE A 131 32.03 10.83 19.48
CA PHE A 131 32.90 12.00 19.33
C PHE A 131 33.55 12.40 20.66
N ARG A 132 32.77 12.50 21.75
CA ARG A 132 33.28 12.76 23.10
C ARG A 132 34.31 11.73 23.52
N LYS A 133 34.03 10.44 23.30
CA LYS A 133 34.96 9.35 23.62
C LYS A 133 36.28 9.51 22.85
N ARG A 134 36.21 9.80 21.54
CA ARG A 134 37.41 10.07 20.71
C ARG A 134 38.19 11.28 21.23
N MET A 135 37.52 12.37 21.59
CA MET A 135 38.18 13.56 22.15
C MET A 135 38.87 13.28 23.49
N SER A 136 38.19 12.60 24.42
CA SER A 136 38.78 12.24 25.71
C SER A 136 40.02 11.33 25.60
N GLN A 137 40.07 10.49 24.56
CA GLN A 137 41.24 9.65 24.26
C GLN A 137 42.43 10.46 23.70
N LEU A 138 42.16 11.52 22.94
CA LEU A 138 43.18 12.45 22.45
C LEU A 138 43.75 13.31 23.60
N ASP A 139 42.90 13.77 24.51
CA ASP A 139 43.31 14.54 25.69
C ASP A 139 44.18 13.71 26.64
N GLY A 140 43.90 12.41 26.80
CA GLY A 140 44.70 11.51 27.64
C GLY A 140 46.14 11.24 27.13
N GLY A 141 46.37 11.35 25.81
CA GLY A 141 47.66 11.04 25.17
C GLY A 141 48.47 12.27 24.74
N LEU A 142 47.81 13.34 24.29
CA LEU A 142 48.47 14.51 23.72
C LEU A 142 48.76 15.61 24.76
N LEU A 143 47.84 15.84 25.72
CA LEU A 143 48.01 16.90 26.72
C LEU A 143 49.02 16.53 27.82
N LYS A 144 49.22 15.24 28.09
CA LYS A 144 50.19 14.79 29.10
C LYS A 144 51.65 15.05 28.69
N ASN A 145 51.94 15.11 27.39
CA ASN A 145 53.28 15.39 26.85
C ASN A 145 53.50 16.84 26.40
N ILE A 146 52.44 17.64 26.25
CA ILE A 146 52.53 19.07 25.91
C ILE A 146 52.51 19.97 27.17
N GLY A 147 51.97 19.47 28.29
CA GLY A 147 51.78 20.22 29.54
C GLY A 147 53.04 20.65 30.31
N GLY A 148 54.25 20.26 29.88
CA GLY A 148 55.48 20.62 30.59
C GLY A 148 56.21 21.88 30.08
N ARG A 149 56.04 22.27 28.80
CA ARG A 149 56.89 23.30 28.18
C ARG A 149 56.18 24.35 27.32
N ALA A 150 54.91 24.16 26.95
CA ALA A 150 54.17 25.12 26.12
C ALA A 150 53.38 26.17 26.93
N ALA A 151 53.10 25.94 28.21
CA ALA A 151 52.24 26.79 29.03
C ALA A 151 52.82 28.17 29.41
N LYS A 152 54.10 28.44 29.10
CA LYS A 152 54.75 29.74 29.37
C LYS A 152 54.87 30.68 28.16
N ARG A 153 54.53 30.25 26.94
CA ARG A 153 54.65 31.10 25.73
C ARG A 153 53.34 31.44 25.01
N SER A 154 52.21 30.78 25.31
CA SER A 154 50.92 31.10 24.65
C SER A 154 50.14 32.25 25.32
N ARG A 155 50.54 32.69 26.51
CA ARG A 155 49.84 33.73 27.29
C ARG A 155 49.85 35.14 26.67
N SER A 156 50.53 35.33 25.52
CA SER A 156 50.68 36.64 24.86
C SER A 156 50.05 36.72 23.46
N LEU A 157 49.57 35.61 22.87
CA LEU A 157 49.18 35.60 21.45
C LEU A 157 47.71 35.26 21.17
N PHE A 158 46.93 34.84 22.17
CA PHE A 158 45.51 34.53 22.02
C PHE A 158 44.67 35.05 23.19
N GLY A 159 44.64 36.38 23.36
CA GLY A 159 43.82 37.06 24.38
C GLY A 159 42.30 36.98 24.15
N GLY A 160 41.84 36.40 23.04
CA GLY A 160 40.41 36.21 22.74
C GLY A 160 39.92 34.76 22.74
N VAL A 161 40.80 33.78 22.98
CA VAL A 161 40.43 32.35 23.08
C VAL A 161 40.42 31.89 24.55
N ALA A 162 40.98 32.70 25.45
CA ALA A 162 40.93 32.44 26.89
C ALA A 162 39.49 32.40 27.44
N ASP A 163 38.56 33.23 26.92
CA ASP A 163 37.15 33.20 27.36
C ASP A 163 36.40 31.92 26.95
N LEU A 164 36.76 31.33 25.80
CA LEU A 164 36.19 30.04 25.37
C LEU A 164 36.82 28.85 26.12
N ALA A 165 38.08 28.96 26.53
CA ALA A 165 38.76 27.94 27.30
C ALA A 165 38.41 27.98 28.80
N ASP A 166 38.24 29.16 29.41
CA ASP A 166 37.81 29.29 30.82
C ASP A 166 36.36 28.87 31.03
N THR A 167 35.50 29.00 30.00
CA THR A 167 34.15 28.44 30.01
C THR A 167 34.15 26.89 29.95
N VAL A 168 35.23 26.28 29.44
CA VAL A 168 35.36 24.82 29.27
C VAL A 168 36.22 24.15 30.35
N VAL A 169 37.09 24.89 31.06
CA VAL A 169 38.05 24.31 32.03
C VAL A 169 37.64 24.56 33.50
N GLY A 170 36.69 25.46 33.78
CA GLY A 170 36.32 25.86 35.15
C GLY A 170 35.26 25.05 35.88
N VAL A 171 34.71 23.97 35.30
CA VAL A 171 33.51 23.31 35.86
C VAL A 171 33.69 21.79 35.88
N VAL A 172 34.34 21.29 36.93
CA VAL A 172 34.28 19.86 37.32
C VAL A 172 34.12 19.74 38.83
N LYS A 173 32.89 19.46 39.28
CA LYS A 173 32.61 18.45 40.32
C LYS A 173 31.11 18.14 40.40
N GLU A 174 30.75 16.92 39.96
CA GLU A 174 29.50 16.16 40.17
C GLU A 174 28.12 16.77 39.82
N GLU A 175 27.95 18.09 39.79
CA GLU A 175 26.68 18.75 39.45
C GLU A 175 26.52 19.06 37.95
N VAL A 176 27.57 18.74 37.18
CA VAL A 176 27.71 19.05 35.74
C VAL A 176 27.19 17.93 34.86
N GLU A 177 27.15 16.69 35.36
CA GLU A 177 26.68 15.57 34.55
C GLU A 177 25.19 15.73 34.22
N HIS A 178 24.36 16.14 35.18
CA HIS A 178 22.94 16.41 34.93
C HIS A 178 22.70 17.64 34.04
N GLY A 179 23.41 18.75 34.25
CA GLY A 179 23.25 19.95 33.42
C GLY A 179 23.80 19.79 32.00
N LEU A 180 24.83 18.97 31.82
CA LEU A 180 25.36 18.61 30.50
C LEU A 180 24.42 17.65 29.77
N ASP A 181 23.88 16.65 30.47
CA ASP A 181 22.91 15.72 29.90
C ASP A 181 21.63 16.43 29.45
N GLU A 182 21.16 17.42 30.21
CA GLU A 182 20.01 18.25 29.84
C GLU A 182 20.30 19.12 28.62
N ARG A 183 21.46 19.78 28.56
CA ARG A 183 21.90 20.55 27.39
C ARG A 183 22.12 19.69 26.16
N VAL A 184 22.61 18.46 26.32
CA VAL A 184 22.75 17.48 25.24
C VAL A 184 21.38 17.08 24.72
N LYS A 185 20.40 16.84 25.60
CA LYS A 185 19.02 16.52 25.20
C LYS A 185 18.36 17.68 24.44
N GLU A 186 18.48 18.91 24.93
CA GLU A 186 17.96 20.10 24.25
C GLU A 186 18.62 20.31 22.89
N PHE A 187 19.94 20.16 22.82
CA PHE A 187 20.70 20.24 21.56
C PHE A 187 20.26 19.16 20.57
N VAL A 188 20.14 17.90 21.02
CA VAL A 188 19.69 16.78 20.19
C VAL A 188 18.26 17.00 19.70
N ALA A 189 17.36 17.53 20.55
CA ALA A 189 15.99 17.82 20.14
C ALA A 189 15.93 18.89 19.04
N GLY A 190 16.70 19.97 19.16
CA GLY A 190 16.81 21.00 18.11
C GLY A 190 17.43 20.45 16.82
N ALA A 191 18.58 19.79 16.94
CA ALA A 191 19.31 19.21 15.81
C ALA A 191 18.52 18.11 15.09
N THR A 192 17.68 17.37 15.79
CA THR A 192 16.79 16.36 15.19
C THR A 192 15.82 17.00 14.22
N ARG A 193 15.18 18.11 14.60
CA ARG A 193 14.23 18.81 13.73
C ARG A 193 14.92 19.38 12.49
N ASP A 194 16.09 19.99 12.67
CA ASP A 194 16.86 20.55 11.55
C ASP A 194 17.39 19.45 10.62
N ALA A 195 17.79 18.30 11.16
CA ALA A 195 18.19 17.14 10.38
C ALA A 195 17.02 16.58 9.56
N LEU A 196 15.83 16.43 10.16
CA LEU A 196 14.64 15.98 9.42
C LEU A 196 14.24 16.96 8.33
N LYS A 197 14.32 18.26 8.60
CA LYS A 197 14.12 19.30 7.58
C LYS A 197 15.15 19.19 6.47
N GLY A 198 16.43 19.03 6.80
CA GLY A 198 17.49 18.86 5.82
C GLY A 198 17.30 17.62 4.94
N ILE A 199 16.84 16.50 5.52
CA ILE A 199 16.49 15.29 4.76
C ILE A 199 15.29 15.56 3.85
N ALA A 200 14.25 16.22 4.36
CA ALA A 200 13.06 16.55 3.56
C ALA A 200 13.41 17.48 2.39
N ASP A 201 14.19 18.53 2.64
CA ASP A 201 14.65 19.47 1.61
C ASP A 201 15.54 18.75 0.58
N HIS A 202 16.40 17.81 1.02
CA HIS A 202 17.23 17.03 0.11
C HIS A 202 16.42 16.09 -0.80
N ILE A 203 15.42 15.41 -0.25
CA ILE A 203 14.50 14.55 -1.01
C ILE A 203 13.65 15.36 -1.99
N ALA A 204 13.21 16.55 -1.57
CA ALA A 204 12.34 17.43 -2.34
C ALA A 204 13.07 18.32 -3.35
N ASP A 205 14.40 18.30 -3.40
CA ASP A 205 15.19 19.09 -4.33
C ASP A 205 15.25 18.41 -5.71
N PRO A 206 14.75 19.06 -6.78
CA PRO A 206 14.82 18.53 -8.14
C PRO A 206 16.25 18.19 -8.60
N ALA A 207 17.29 18.84 -8.04
CA ALA A 207 18.68 18.53 -8.36
C ALA A 207 19.11 17.12 -7.94
N HIS A 208 18.39 16.48 -7.01
CA HIS A 208 18.63 15.10 -6.57
C HIS A 208 17.62 14.10 -7.16
N ALA A 209 16.68 14.52 -8.00
CA ALA A 209 15.60 13.67 -8.51
C ALA A 209 16.10 12.43 -9.23
N ASP A 210 17.19 12.55 -9.99
CA ASP A 210 17.84 11.43 -10.70
C ASP A 210 18.43 10.40 -9.71
N ALA A 211 19.10 10.86 -8.66
CA ALA A 211 19.66 9.96 -7.63
C ALA A 211 18.56 9.18 -6.88
N PHE A 212 17.40 9.81 -6.64
CA PHE A 212 16.25 9.12 -6.05
C PHE A 212 15.55 8.17 -7.05
N ALA A 213 15.60 8.46 -8.35
CA ALA A 213 15.16 7.52 -9.38
C ALA A 213 16.02 6.26 -9.40
N GLU A 214 17.36 6.43 -9.36
CA GLU A 214 18.30 5.31 -9.23
C GLU A 214 18.06 4.51 -7.94
N LEU A 215 17.82 5.18 -6.81
CA LEU A 215 17.49 4.50 -5.55
C LEU A 215 16.22 3.65 -5.68
N ARG A 216 15.15 4.18 -6.30
CA ARG A 216 13.88 3.44 -6.49
C ARG A 216 14.09 2.18 -7.32
N VAL A 217 14.86 2.27 -8.40
CA VAL A 217 15.24 1.11 -9.22
C VAL A 217 16.09 0.13 -8.44
N GLY A 218 17.09 0.61 -7.69
CA GLY A 218 17.94 -0.24 -6.87
C GLY A 218 17.17 -0.98 -5.78
N VAL A 219 16.15 -0.34 -5.18
CA VAL A 219 15.24 -1.02 -4.24
C VAL A 219 14.43 -2.10 -4.94
N LEU A 220 13.90 -1.84 -6.14
CA LEU A 220 13.23 -2.86 -6.94
C LEU A 220 14.17 -4.03 -7.24
N ASP A 221 15.41 -3.76 -7.67
CA ASP A 221 16.39 -4.79 -7.97
C ASP A 221 16.70 -5.67 -6.77
N VAL A 222 16.90 -5.06 -5.59
CA VAL A 222 17.09 -5.82 -4.34
C VAL A 222 15.90 -6.71 -4.05
N LEU A 223 14.66 -6.20 -4.19
CA LEU A 223 13.46 -7.01 -3.97
C LEU A 223 13.36 -8.16 -4.98
N LEU A 224 13.60 -7.87 -6.26
CA LEU A 224 13.54 -8.85 -7.34
C LEU A 224 14.64 -9.93 -7.24
N ASP A 225 15.81 -9.57 -6.71
CA ASP A 225 16.94 -10.47 -6.46
C ASP A 225 16.89 -11.13 -5.07
N THR A 226 15.82 -10.91 -4.29
CA THR A 226 15.60 -11.61 -3.02
C THR A 226 14.80 -12.90 -3.27
N PRO A 227 15.18 -14.03 -2.64
CA PRO A 227 14.38 -15.25 -2.68
C PRO A 227 12.95 -15.01 -2.18
N VAL A 228 11.96 -15.59 -2.86
CA VAL A 228 10.54 -15.34 -2.50
C VAL A 228 10.24 -15.80 -1.07
N GLY A 229 10.86 -16.89 -0.62
CA GLY A 229 10.72 -17.37 0.76
C GLY A 229 11.15 -16.33 1.81
N ASP A 230 12.18 -15.54 1.54
CA ASP A 230 12.66 -14.49 2.44
C ASP A 230 11.70 -13.29 2.46
N LEU A 231 11.17 -12.88 1.30
CA LEU A 231 10.16 -11.82 1.21
C LEU A 231 8.88 -12.19 1.95
N VAL A 232 8.43 -13.43 1.82
CA VAL A 232 7.26 -13.95 2.52
C VAL A 232 7.51 -14.02 4.02
N ALA A 233 8.69 -14.46 4.45
CA ALA A 233 9.07 -14.45 5.86
C ALA A 233 9.13 -13.04 6.45
N GLU A 234 9.54 -12.04 5.67
CA GLU A 234 9.50 -10.64 6.09
C GLU A 234 8.06 -10.11 6.17
N ALA A 235 7.23 -10.40 5.16
CA ALA A 235 5.82 -10.00 5.15
C ALA A 235 5.02 -10.61 6.31
N ASP A 236 5.33 -11.85 6.72
CA ASP A 236 4.69 -12.51 7.87
C ASP A 236 4.94 -11.77 9.20
N LYS A 237 6.08 -11.06 9.34
CA LYS A 237 6.38 -10.24 10.54
C LYS A 237 5.41 -9.07 10.69
N ALA A 238 4.79 -8.61 9.62
CA ALA A 238 3.74 -7.60 9.66
C ALA A 238 2.42 -8.14 10.25
N ARG A 239 2.36 -9.44 10.54
CA ARG A 239 1.19 -10.16 11.10
C ARG A 239 -0.06 -9.87 10.25
N PRO A 240 -0.10 -10.31 8.97
CA PRO A 240 -1.10 -9.91 7.99
C PRO A 240 -2.55 -10.17 8.43
N LEU A 241 -2.78 -11.18 9.27
CA LEU A 241 -4.12 -11.46 9.81
C LEU A 241 -4.62 -10.35 10.76
N GLU A 242 -3.75 -9.70 11.52
CA GLU A 242 -4.15 -8.55 12.34
C GLU A 242 -4.42 -7.31 11.48
N ILE A 243 -3.64 -7.12 10.42
CA ILE A 243 -3.91 -6.05 9.43
C ILE A 243 -5.30 -6.27 8.83
N PHE A 244 -5.63 -7.52 8.48
CA PHE A 244 -6.96 -7.89 8.01
C PHE A 244 -8.05 -7.57 9.07
N ASP A 245 -7.83 -7.90 10.34
CA ASP A 245 -8.76 -7.59 11.43
C ASP A 245 -9.02 -6.08 11.55
N VAL A 246 -7.97 -5.24 11.37
CA VAL A 246 -8.09 -3.77 11.33
C VAL A 246 -8.90 -3.30 10.13
N VAL A 247 -8.64 -3.85 8.93
CA VAL A 247 -9.38 -3.51 7.70
C VAL A 247 -10.86 -3.87 7.85
N VAL A 248 -11.18 -5.05 8.37
CA VAL A 248 -12.56 -5.48 8.63
C VAL A 248 -13.25 -4.56 9.63
N ALA A 249 -12.55 -4.16 10.70
CA ALA A 249 -13.09 -3.21 11.67
C ALA A 249 -13.38 -1.84 11.03
N ALA A 250 -12.49 -1.35 10.16
CA ALA A 250 -12.68 -0.11 9.43
C ALA A 250 -13.88 -0.18 8.46
N ILE A 251 -13.99 -1.28 7.69
CA ILE A 251 -15.13 -1.54 6.80
C ILE A 251 -16.44 -1.53 7.62
N ARG A 252 -16.48 -2.29 8.72
CA ARG A 252 -17.65 -2.37 9.59
C ARG A 252 -18.07 -1.00 10.12
N ASN A 253 -17.12 -0.21 10.60
CA ASN A 253 -17.40 1.13 11.10
C ASN A 253 -17.93 2.05 9.99
N THR A 254 -17.36 1.94 8.79
CA THR A 254 -17.77 2.72 7.61
C THR A 254 -19.19 2.36 7.18
N VAL A 255 -19.54 1.07 7.14
CA VAL A 255 -20.87 0.59 6.73
C VAL A 255 -21.94 0.92 7.77
N HIS A 256 -21.57 1.01 9.05
CA HIS A 256 -22.48 1.44 10.13
C HIS A 256 -22.68 2.96 10.21
N ASP A 257 -21.98 3.74 9.40
CA ASP A 257 -22.29 5.16 9.24
C ASP A 257 -23.73 5.31 8.69
N PRO A 258 -24.63 6.04 9.38
CA PRO A 258 -26.00 6.27 8.90
C PRO A 258 -26.06 6.89 7.50
N GLU A 259 -25.01 7.61 7.09
CA GLU A 259 -24.92 8.25 5.78
C GLU A 259 -24.23 7.38 4.72
N PHE A 260 -23.77 6.17 5.06
CA PHE A 260 -23.02 5.30 4.14
C PHE A 260 -23.76 5.08 2.81
N VAL A 261 -25.03 4.68 2.89
CA VAL A 261 -25.85 4.39 1.69
C VAL A 261 -26.07 5.67 0.88
N ALA A 262 -26.38 6.79 1.52
CA ALA A 262 -26.62 8.06 0.83
C ALA A 262 -25.35 8.59 0.16
N THR A 263 -24.21 8.52 0.85
CA THR A 263 -22.91 8.95 0.32
C THR A 263 -22.47 8.06 -0.83
N THR A 264 -22.66 6.74 -0.72
CA THR A 264 -22.33 5.79 -1.77
C THR A 264 -23.25 5.94 -2.98
N GLU A 265 -24.55 6.14 -2.75
CA GLU A 265 -25.54 6.44 -3.80
C GLU A 265 -25.13 7.68 -4.60
N ALA A 266 -24.75 8.76 -3.92
CA ALA A 266 -24.28 10.00 -4.57
C ALA A 266 -23.00 9.78 -5.38
N ARG A 267 -22.05 8.98 -4.88
CA ARG A 267 -20.81 8.65 -5.61
C ARG A 267 -21.08 7.80 -6.86
N VAL A 268 -21.93 6.78 -6.74
CA VAL A 268 -22.33 5.94 -7.88
C VAL A 268 -23.07 6.78 -8.91
N ALA A 269 -23.97 7.67 -8.48
CA ALA A 269 -24.66 8.59 -9.37
C ALA A 269 -23.69 9.53 -10.10
N ALA A 270 -22.70 10.10 -9.39
CA ALA A 270 -21.68 10.96 -10.00
C ALA A 270 -20.85 10.23 -11.07
N VAL A 271 -20.41 9.00 -10.80
CA VAL A 271 -19.68 8.17 -11.80
C VAL A 271 -20.56 7.87 -13.01
N LEU A 272 -21.83 7.53 -12.80
CA LEU A 272 -22.76 7.30 -13.89
C LEU A 272 -23.01 8.59 -14.70
N ASP A 273 -23.07 9.74 -14.04
CA ASP A 273 -23.23 11.03 -14.71
C ASP A 273 -22.02 11.43 -15.55
N GLU A 274 -20.80 11.19 -15.06
CA GLU A 274 -19.56 11.35 -15.82
C GLU A 274 -19.50 10.44 -17.05
N THR A 275 -20.04 9.23 -16.94
CA THR A 275 -20.11 8.27 -18.06
C THR A 275 -21.17 8.66 -19.10
N GLY A 276 -22.09 9.58 -18.78
CA GLY A 276 -23.12 10.06 -19.70
C GLY A 276 -24.10 8.98 -20.16
N ASP A 277 -24.48 9.01 -21.43
CA ASP A 277 -25.32 7.98 -22.07
C ASP A 277 -24.50 6.80 -22.62
N GLY A 278 -23.24 6.66 -22.15
CA GLY A 278 -22.34 5.58 -22.53
C GLY A 278 -22.92 4.20 -22.19
N THR A 279 -22.67 3.25 -23.08
CA THR A 279 -23.04 1.85 -22.89
C THR A 279 -21.81 1.07 -22.40
N LEU A 280 -22.03 -0.05 -21.72
CA LEU A 280 -20.91 -0.92 -21.33
C LEU A 280 -20.16 -1.42 -22.57
N ALA A 281 -20.87 -1.66 -23.69
CA ALA A 281 -20.27 -2.05 -24.95
C ALA A 281 -19.27 -1.01 -25.47
N ALA A 282 -19.66 0.27 -25.50
CA ALA A 282 -18.79 1.35 -25.97
C ALA A 282 -17.52 1.49 -25.13
N TRP A 283 -17.66 1.37 -23.80
CA TRP A 283 -16.50 1.40 -22.89
C TRP A 283 -15.58 0.18 -23.08
N LEU A 284 -16.15 -1.02 -23.18
CA LEU A 284 -15.39 -2.24 -23.44
C LEU A 284 -14.70 -2.22 -24.80
N GLU A 285 -15.30 -1.60 -25.81
CA GLU A 285 -14.72 -1.40 -27.13
C GLU A 285 -13.50 -0.46 -27.06
N GLU A 286 -13.60 0.64 -26.30
CA GLU A 286 -12.50 1.59 -26.11
C GLU A 286 -11.26 0.95 -25.48
N VAL A 287 -11.44 0.02 -24.54
CA VAL A 287 -10.32 -0.72 -23.91
C VAL A 287 -9.96 -2.01 -24.65
N GLY A 288 -10.60 -2.30 -25.79
CA GLY A 288 -10.31 -3.49 -26.62
C GLY A 288 -10.72 -4.82 -25.97
N LEU A 289 -11.68 -4.81 -25.05
CA LEU A 289 -12.14 -5.98 -24.30
C LEU A 289 -13.54 -6.47 -24.69
N LEU A 290 -14.27 -5.78 -25.58
CA LEU A 290 -15.66 -6.11 -25.90
C LEU A 290 -15.85 -7.56 -26.35
N GLU A 291 -15.02 -8.03 -27.28
CA GLU A 291 -15.13 -9.40 -27.83
C GLU A 291 -14.86 -10.44 -26.74
N VAL A 292 -13.72 -10.31 -26.04
CA VAL A 292 -13.33 -11.23 -24.95
C VAL A 292 -14.38 -11.26 -23.85
N TRP A 293 -14.90 -10.09 -23.46
CA TRP A 293 -15.94 -10.00 -22.44
C TRP A 293 -17.24 -10.66 -22.91
N THR A 294 -17.66 -10.38 -24.14
CA THR A 294 -18.92 -10.92 -24.69
C THR A 294 -18.87 -12.43 -24.75
N ASP A 295 -17.78 -12.99 -25.27
CA ASP A 295 -17.61 -14.44 -25.41
C ASP A 295 -17.55 -15.13 -24.04
N THR A 296 -16.67 -14.66 -23.15
CA THR A 296 -16.51 -15.27 -21.83
C THR A 296 -17.77 -15.16 -20.96
N THR A 297 -18.50 -14.04 -21.05
CA THR A 297 -19.76 -13.83 -20.32
C THR A 297 -20.88 -14.68 -20.92
N THR A 298 -20.96 -14.79 -22.25
CA THR A 298 -21.93 -15.65 -22.94
C THR A 298 -21.75 -17.10 -22.52
N ASP A 299 -20.52 -17.60 -22.54
CA ASP A 299 -20.20 -18.96 -22.13
C ASP A 299 -20.58 -19.21 -20.66
N PHE A 300 -20.24 -18.27 -19.77
CA PHE A 300 -20.61 -18.37 -18.37
C PHE A 300 -22.13 -18.40 -18.17
N ILE A 301 -22.87 -17.47 -18.78
CA ILE A 301 -24.34 -17.42 -18.66
C ILE A 301 -24.98 -18.67 -19.26
N ALA A 302 -24.51 -19.15 -20.41
CA ALA A 302 -25.00 -20.38 -21.04
C ALA A 302 -24.82 -21.59 -20.12
N GLN A 303 -23.65 -21.74 -19.49
CA GLN A 303 -23.40 -22.80 -18.51
C GLN A 303 -24.34 -22.70 -17.30
N ARG A 304 -24.60 -21.49 -16.80
CA ARG A 304 -25.53 -21.27 -15.69
C ARG A 304 -26.98 -21.58 -16.08
N LEU A 305 -27.41 -21.16 -17.27
CA LEU A 305 -28.74 -21.47 -17.81
C LEU A 305 -28.91 -22.98 -17.98
N GLN A 306 -27.89 -23.68 -18.52
CA GLN A 306 -27.92 -25.13 -18.68
C GLN A 306 -28.14 -25.85 -17.33
N ALA A 307 -27.42 -25.41 -16.29
CA ALA A 307 -27.58 -25.96 -14.95
C ALA A 307 -28.99 -25.75 -14.39
N VAL A 308 -29.63 -24.61 -14.70
CA VAL A 308 -31.00 -24.29 -14.25
C VAL A 308 -32.04 -25.10 -15.01
N VAL A 309 -31.94 -25.19 -16.34
CA VAL A 309 -32.90 -25.89 -17.21
C VAL A 309 -32.90 -27.41 -16.96
N ALA A 310 -31.77 -27.95 -16.50
CA ALA A 310 -31.65 -29.34 -16.08
C ALA A 310 -32.35 -29.64 -14.74
N THR A 311 -32.79 -28.63 -13.97
CA THR A 311 -33.42 -28.86 -12.67
C THR A 311 -34.90 -29.29 -12.81
N PRO A 312 -35.40 -30.13 -11.87
CA PRO A 312 -36.84 -30.44 -11.81
C PRO A 312 -37.72 -29.22 -11.55
N GLY A 313 -37.20 -28.20 -10.85
CA GLY A 313 -37.92 -26.97 -10.57
C GLY A 313 -38.23 -26.17 -11.85
N PHE A 314 -37.27 -26.10 -12.77
CA PHE A 314 -37.49 -25.46 -14.06
C PHE A 314 -38.51 -26.20 -14.92
N GLU A 315 -38.51 -27.53 -14.90
CA GLU A 315 -39.50 -28.35 -15.63
C GLU A 315 -40.92 -28.12 -15.14
N ALA A 316 -41.09 -28.06 -13.82
CA ALA A 316 -42.38 -27.78 -13.20
C ALA A 316 -42.90 -26.39 -13.61
N TRP A 317 -42.02 -25.38 -13.56
CA TRP A 317 -42.33 -24.02 -14.02
C TRP A 317 -42.68 -23.97 -15.52
N TRP A 318 -41.91 -24.65 -16.38
CA TRP A 318 -42.15 -24.69 -17.83
C TRP A 318 -43.51 -25.33 -18.15
N THR A 319 -43.81 -26.44 -17.49
CA THR A 319 -45.07 -27.17 -17.67
C THR A 319 -46.25 -26.34 -17.21
N ASP A 320 -46.16 -25.67 -16.05
CA ASP A 320 -47.19 -24.76 -15.54
C ASP A 320 -47.47 -23.63 -16.55
N LEU A 321 -46.42 -22.94 -17.02
CA LEU A 321 -46.50 -21.85 -17.98
C LEU A 321 -47.22 -22.25 -19.29
N HIS A 322 -46.99 -23.48 -19.75
CA HIS A 322 -47.57 -24.00 -21.00
C HIS A 322 -48.89 -24.77 -20.79
N SER A 323 -49.27 -25.04 -19.53
CA SER A 323 -50.53 -25.71 -19.19
C SER A 323 -51.74 -24.79 -19.17
N THR A 324 -51.54 -23.46 -19.14
CA THR A 324 -52.62 -22.45 -19.09
C THR A 324 -53.11 -21.99 -20.48
N ARG A 325 -52.88 -22.78 -21.54
CA ARG A 325 -53.42 -22.54 -22.89
C ARG A 325 -54.45 -23.58 -23.29
#